data_AF-A0A2S7TQS4-F1
#
_entry.id   AF-A0A2S7TQS4-F1
#
_cell.length_a   1.000
_cell.length_b   1.000
_cell.length_c   1.000
_cell.angle_alpha   90.00
_cell.angle_beta   90.00
_cell.angle_gamma   90.00
#
_symmetry.space_group_name_H-M   'P 1'
#
loop_
_entity.id
_entity.type
_entity.pdbx_description
1 polymer ?
#
loop_
_entity_poly.entity_id
_entity_poly.type
_entity_poly.pdbx_seq_one_letter_code
_entity_poly.pdbx_strand_id
1 'polypeptide(L)'
;FYIYPNEIPYFAMAGVCDHWIDKTNGELVMSTAIITTEPCGKLKQVHDRMPVMISKEDWAVWLDPKNQDVKALRQFISSSEDLNFHAVGFGVSGVGKNRIDSQGLIEPFEPE
;
A
#
# COMPACT_ATOMS: atom_id res chain seq x y z
N PHE A 1 -5.56 11.72 -5.79
CA PHE A 1 -4.33 12.12 -5.11
C PHE A 1 -3.28 11.05 -5.31
N TYR A 2 -2.01 11.42 -5.43
CA TYR A 2 -0.86 10.53 -5.37
C TYR A 2 -0.19 10.70 -4.01
N ILE A 3 0.14 9.60 -3.34
CA ILE A 3 0.73 9.57 -1.99
C ILE A 3 2.11 8.94 -2.10
N TYR A 4 3.12 9.59 -1.52
CA TYR A 4 4.51 9.20 -1.68
C TYR A 4 5.36 9.55 -0.44
N PRO A 5 6.44 8.80 -0.17
CA PRO A 5 7.36 9.08 0.94
C PRO A 5 8.29 10.26 0.64
N ASN A 6 8.88 10.87 1.67
CA ASN A 6 9.72 12.07 1.52
C ASN A 6 11.15 11.79 1.07
N GLU A 7 11.75 10.71 1.59
CA GLU A 7 13.20 10.48 1.52
C GLU A 7 13.59 9.30 0.61
N ILE A 8 12.75 8.26 0.57
CA ILE A 8 13.03 7.00 -0.12
C ILE A 8 12.12 6.86 -1.35
N PRO A 9 12.52 6.20 -2.44
CA PRO A 9 11.68 6.13 -3.64
C PRO A 9 10.49 5.14 -3.52
N TYR A 10 10.34 4.47 -2.39
CA TYR A 10 9.29 3.47 -2.13
C TYR A 10 9.08 3.31 -0.62
N PHE A 11 7.95 2.73 -0.23
CA PHE A 11 7.66 2.30 1.14
C PHE A 11 7.15 0.87 1.15
N ALA A 12 7.18 0.22 2.32
CA ALA A 12 6.64 -1.14 2.48
C ALA A 12 5.26 -1.10 3.11
N MET A 13 4.34 -1.90 2.57
CA MET A 13 2.99 -2.09 3.11
C MET A 13 2.86 -3.49 3.70
N ALA A 14 2.27 -3.58 4.89
CA ALA A 14 1.97 -4.85 5.52
C ALA A 14 0.92 -5.62 4.69
N GLY A 15 1.18 -6.90 4.43
CA GLY A 15 0.26 -7.75 3.70
C GLY A 15 0.22 -9.17 4.24
N VAL A 16 -0.92 -9.85 4.01
CA VAL A 16 -1.07 -11.29 4.22
C VAL A 16 -1.14 -11.99 2.87
N CYS A 17 -0.43 -13.09 2.71
CA CYS A 17 -0.42 -13.88 1.50
C CYS A 17 -0.91 -15.30 1.76
N ASP A 18 -1.63 -15.86 0.80
CA ASP A 18 -1.97 -17.28 0.80
C ASP A 18 -2.02 -17.79 -0.64
N HIS A 19 -2.04 -19.10 -0.80
CA HIS A 19 -2.20 -19.76 -2.07
C HIS A 19 -3.42 -20.68 -2.05
N TRP A 20 -4.05 -20.85 -3.20
CA TRP A 20 -5.12 -21.83 -3.38
C TRP A 20 -5.01 -22.48 -4.75
N ILE A 21 -5.56 -23.69 -4.89
CA ILE A 21 -5.62 -24.40 -6.16
C ILE A 21 -7.01 -24.19 -6.76
N ASP A 22 -7.07 -23.64 -7.97
CA ASP A 22 -8.30 -23.47 -8.71
C ASP A 22 -8.88 -24.83 -9.09
N LYS A 23 -10.11 -25.09 -8.63
CA LYS A 23 -10.77 -26.39 -8.81
C LYS A 23 -11.23 -26.62 -10.25
N THR A 24 -11.29 -25.59 -11.08
CA THR A 24 -11.76 -25.66 -12.46
C THR A 24 -10.65 -26.03 -13.44
N ASN A 25 -9.44 -25.49 -13.25
CA ASN A 25 -8.31 -25.68 -14.16
C ASN A 25 -7.05 -26.28 -13.48
N GLY A 26 -7.05 -26.44 -12.14
CA GLY A 26 -5.93 -26.98 -11.36
C GLY A 26 -4.80 -25.99 -11.10
N GLU A 27 -4.97 -24.70 -11.43
CA GLU A 27 -3.93 -23.69 -11.33
C GLU A 27 -3.64 -23.29 -9.88
N LEU A 28 -2.35 -23.14 -9.53
CA LEU A 28 -1.94 -22.56 -8.26
C LEU A 28 -2.05 -21.03 -8.34
N VAL A 29 -2.94 -20.46 -7.56
CA VAL A 29 -3.13 -19.01 -7.46
C VAL A 29 -2.52 -18.52 -6.16
N MET A 30 -1.53 -17.65 -6.26
CA MET A 30 -0.92 -16.96 -5.12
C MET A 30 -1.50 -15.54 -5.03
N SER A 31 -2.09 -15.21 -3.88
CA SER A 31 -2.78 -13.96 -3.65
C SER A 31 -2.19 -13.23 -2.45
N THR A 32 -2.26 -11.90 -2.45
CA THR A 32 -1.87 -11.07 -1.31
C THR A 32 -2.94 -10.01 -1.06
N ALA A 33 -3.25 -9.77 0.21
CA ALA A 33 -4.10 -8.68 0.66
C ALA A 33 -3.29 -7.67 1.46
N ILE A 34 -3.48 -6.38 1.18
CA ILE A 34 -2.85 -5.29 1.94
C ILE A 34 -3.67 -5.04 3.20
N ILE A 35 -2.99 -4.99 4.36
CA ILE A 35 -3.62 -4.64 5.64
C ILE A 35 -3.80 -3.12 5.70
N THR A 36 -4.98 -2.68 6.12
CA THR A 36 -5.32 -1.26 6.24
C THR A 36 -5.62 -0.86 7.69
N THR A 37 -5.36 0.40 8.00
CA THR A 37 -5.55 1.05 9.31
C THR A 37 -6.20 2.43 9.14
N GLU A 38 -6.46 3.12 10.25
CA GLU A 38 -6.91 4.51 10.23
C GLU A 38 -5.78 5.45 9.73
N PRO A 39 -6.13 6.51 8.97
CA PRO A 39 -5.15 7.48 8.47
C PRO A 39 -4.53 8.31 9.60
N CYS A 40 -3.25 8.66 9.45
CA CYS A 40 -2.52 9.53 10.37
C CYS A 40 -2.26 10.92 9.77
N GLY A 41 -2.03 11.92 10.64
CA GLY A 41 -1.59 13.26 10.24
C GLY A 41 -2.42 13.90 9.13
N LYS A 42 -1.74 14.44 8.12
CA LYS A 42 -2.35 15.12 6.97
C LYS A 42 -3.11 14.20 6.02
N LEU A 43 -2.87 12.89 6.05
CA LEU A 43 -3.57 11.92 5.19
C LEU A 43 -5.04 11.73 5.57
N LYS A 44 -5.45 12.12 6.78
CA LYS A 44 -6.86 12.15 7.21
C LYS A 44 -7.76 12.99 6.29
N GLN A 45 -7.17 13.90 5.52
CA GLN A 45 -7.86 14.78 4.58
C GLN A 45 -8.12 14.11 3.22
N VAL A 46 -7.44 12.98 2.93
CA VAL A 46 -7.46 12.31 1.63
C VAL A 46 -8.45 11.14 1.63
N HIS A 47 -8.43 10.30 2.66
CA HIS A 47 -9.27 9.11 2.79
C HIS A 47 -9.41 8.69 4.27
N ASP A 48 -10.42 7.89 4.59
CA ASP A 48 -10.69 7.32 5.93
C ASP A 48 -9.87 6.06 6.26
N ARG A 49 -9.01 5.60 5.34
CA ARG A 49 -8.17 4.39 5.48
C ARG A 49 -6.81 4.63 4.85
N MET A 50 -5.79 3.97 5.38
CA MET A 50 -4.46 3.90 4.76
C MET A 50 -3.86 2.49 4.92
N PRO A 51 -2.88 2.09 4.10
CA PRO A 51 -2.10 0.88 4.35
C PRO A 51 -1.36 0.95 5.68
N VAL A 52 -1.14 -0.19 6.33
CA VAL A 52 -0.18 -0.28 7.43
C VAL A 52 1.23 -0.23 6.84
N MET A 53 2.00 0.79 7.23
CA MET A 53 3.34 1.03 6.72
C MET A 53 4.37 0.33 7.62
N ILE A 54 5.33 -0.38 7.03
CA ILE A 54 6.39 -1.08 7.77
C ILE A 54 7.72 -0.37 7.55
N SER A 55 8.30 0.13 8.64
CA SER A 55 9.62 0.77 8.64
C SER A 55 10.69 -0.19 8.14
N LYS A 56 11.77 0.35 7.57
CA LYS A 56 12.87 -0.46 7.02
C LYS A 56 13.53 -1.35 8.07
N GLU A 57 13.60 -0.86 9.31
CA GLU A 57 14.18 -1.56 10.45
C GLU A 57 13.36 -2.80 10.84
N ASP A 58 12.06 -2.77 10.57
CA ASP A 58 11.11 -3.82 10.95
C ASP A 58 10.87 -4.87 9.86
N TRP A 59 11.40 -4.69 8.64
CA TRP A 59 11.18 -5.63 7.53
C TRP A 59 11.58 -7.06 7.87
N ALA A 60 12.73 -7.24 8.53
CA ALA A 60 13.21 -8.56 8.92
C ALA A 60 12.26 -9.26 9.91
N VAL A 61 11.65 -8.51 10.82
CA VAL A 61 10.70 -9.04 11.80
C VAL A 61 9.36 -9.36 11.15
N TRP A 62 8.91 -8.52 10.20
CA TRP A 62 7.67 -8.72 9.45
C TRP A 62 7.73 -9.92 8.49
N LEU A 63 8.87 -10.11 7.82
CA LEU A 63 9.05 -11.13 6.78
C LEU A 63 9.57 -12.48 7.31
N ASP A 64 9.89 -12.60 8.60
CA ASP A 64 10.38 -13.87 9.16
C ASP A 64 9.26 -14.92 9.24
N PRO A 65 9.31 -16.01 8.44
CA PRO A 65 8.28 -17.05 8.47
C PRO A 65 8.27 -17.85 9.78
N LYS A 66 9.33 -17.76 10.59
CA LYS A 66 9.43 -18.39 11.91
C LYS A 66 8.80 -17.54 13.01
N ASN A 67 8.49 -16.28 12.73
CA ASN A 67 7.85 -15.40 13.70
C ASN A 67 6.36 -15.75 13.82
N GLN A 68 6.01 -16.40 14.94
CA GLN A 68 4.63 -16.79 15.26
C GLN A 68 3.99 -15.85 16.30
N ASP A 69 4.68 -14.77 16.70
CA ASP A 69 4.15 -13.82 17.68
C ASP A 69 3.23 -12.78 17.02
N VAL A 70 1.98 -13.19 16.79
CA VAL A 70 0.94 -12.32 16.22
C VAL A 70 0.70 -11.07 17.07
N LYS A 71 0.92 -11.12 18.39
CA LYS A 71 0.71 -9.97 19.27
C LYS A 71 1.79 -8.91 19.04
N ALA A 72 3.05 -9.32 18.88
CA ALA A 72 4.13 -8.44 18.48
C ALA A 72 3.89 -7.84 17.09
N LEU A 73 3.50 -8.66 16.10
CA LEU A 73 3.23 -8.19 14.74
C LEU A 73 2.11 -7.13 14.66
N ARG A 74 1.09 -7.21 15.53
CA ARG A 74 0.02 -6.20 15.59
C ARG A 74 0.51 -4.81 16.01
N GLN A 75 1.69 -4.70 16.63
CA GLN A 75 2.24 -3.40 17.04
C GLN A 75 2.64 -2.53 15.84
N PHE A 76 2.90 -3.13 14.67
CA PHE A 76 3.19 -2.39 13.44
C PHE A 76 1.97 -1.64 12.87
N ILE A 77 0.75 -1.92 13.33
CA ILE A 77 -0.46 -1.24 12.84
C ILE A 77 -0.46 0.27 13.16
N SER A 78 0.31 0.69 14.15
CA SER A 78 0.42 2.08 14.60
C SER A 78 1.62 2.87 14.05
N SER A 79 2.52 2.25 13.28
CA SER A 79 3.67 2.98 12.71
C SER A 79 3.23 3.85 11.54
N SER A 80 3.27 5.17 11.72
CA SER A 80 3.07 6.13 10.64
C SER A 80 4.40 6.55 10.03
N GLU A 81 4.51 6.49 8.71
CA GLU A 81 5.59 7.13 7.96
C GLU A 81 5.24 8.60 7.63
N ASP A 82 6.28 9.43 7.47
CA ASP A 82 6.14 10.80 6.96
C ASP A 82 5.88 10.77 5.45
N LEU A 83 4.59 10.72 5.10
CA LEU A 83 4.10 10.64 3.72
C LEU A 83 3.57 12.00 3.25
N ASN A 84 3.94 12.38 2.03
CA ASN A 84 3.41 13.50 1.28
C ASN A 84 2.28 13.08 0.33
N PHE A 85 1.52 14.06 -0.16
CA PHE A 85 0.54 13.82 -1.21
C PHE A 85 0.28 15.10 -2.03
N HIS A 86 -0.12 14.91 -3.29
CA HIS A 86 -0.66 15.98 -4.14
C HIS A 86 -1.82 15.48 -5.01
N ALA A 87 -2.64 16.41 -5.50
CA ALA A 87 -3.70 16.09 -6.46
C ALA A 87 -3.10 15.67 -7.80
N VAL A 88 -3.74 14.74 -8.50
CA VAL A 88 -3.33 14.26 -9.83
C VAL A 88 -4.53 14.30 -10.77
N GLY A 89 -4.27 14.33 -12.07
CA GLY A 89 -5.34 14.36 -13.08
C GLY A 89 -6.18 13.08 -13.09
N PHE A 90 -7.39 13.16 -13.65
CA PHE A 90 -8.33 12.03 -13.74
C PHE A 90 -7.87 10.90 -14.68
N GLY A 91 -6.64 10.92 -15.18
CA GLY A 91 -6.03 9.83 -15.95
C GLY A 91 -5.94 8.53 -15.14
N VAL A 92 -5.82 8.63 -13.81
CA VAL A 92 -5.75 7.48 -12.88
C VAL A 92 -7.11 6.86 -12.55
N SER A 93 -8.21 7.51 -12.93
CA SER A 93 -9.57 7.11 -12.55
C SER A 93 -10.49 7.01 -13.75
N GLY A 94 -11.15 5.86 -13.93
CA GLY A 94 -12.17 5.65 -14.96
C GLY A 94 -12.12 4.27 -15.60
N VAL A 95 -13.26 3.83 -16.13
CA VAL A 95 -13.38 2.54 -16.82
C VAL A 95 -12.42 2.49 -18.01
N GLY A 96 -11.63 1.42 -18.10
CA GLY A 96 -10.66 1.21 -19.18
C GLY A 96 -9.37 2.01 -19.06
N LYS A 97 -9.23 2.92 -18.09
CA LYS A 97 -7.99 3.68 -17.85
C LYS A 97 -6.94 2.91 -17.08
N ASN A 98 -7.28 1.74 -16.52
CA ASN A 98 -6.32 0.83 -15.88
C ASN A 98 -5.26 0.25 -16.83
N ARG A 99 -5.36 0.55 -18.14
CA ARG A 99 -4.38 0.19 -19.17
C ARG A 99 -3.38 1.31 -19.47
N ILE A 100 -3.63 2.51 -18.95
CA ILE A 100 -2.76 3.66 -19.17
C ILE A 100 -1.60 3.52 -18.21
N ASP A 101 -0.39 3.41 -18.76
CA ASP A 101 0.86 3.35 -18.02
C ASP A 101 1.77 4.47 -18.53
N SER A 102 1.78 5.59 -17.81
CA SER A 102 2.61 6.74 -18.17
C SER A 102 3.03 7.49 -16.92
N GLN A 103 4.22 8.10 -16.98
CA GLN A 103 4.76 8.90 -15.89
C GLN A 103 3.86 10.08 -15.52
N GLY A 104 3.16 10.66 -16.50
CA GLY A 104 2.25 11.79 -16.29
C GLY A 104 1.06 11.50 -15.34
N LEU A 105 0.79 10.24 -15.01
CA LEU A 105 -0.28 9.87 -14.09
C LEU A 105 -0.03 10.26 -12.63
N ILE A 106 1.23 10.46 -12.26
CA ILE A 106 1.64 10.80 -10.88
C ILE A 106 2.04 12.26 -10.72
N GLU A 107 2.08 13.05 -11.80
CA GLU A 107 2.46 14.46 -11.75
C GLU A 107 1.35 15.32 -11.09
N PRO A 108 1.72 16.40 -10.38
CA PRO A 108 0.75 17.31 -9.79
C PRO A 108 -0.25 17.85 -10.81
N PHE A 109 -1.53 17.86 -10.44
CA PHE A 109 -2.57 18.50 -11.23
C PHE A 109 -2.56 20.01 -11.00
N GLU A 110 -2.22 20.76 -12.04
CA GLU A 110 -2.38 22.21 -12.09
C GLU A 110 -3.67 22.56 -12.82
N PRO A 111 -4.73 23.02 -12.12
CA PRO A 111 -5.91 23.56 -12.81
C PRO A 111 -5.54 24.87 -13.50
N GLU A 112 -5.99 25.03 -14.75
CA GLU A 112 -6.01 26.33 -15.44
C GLU A 112 -6.88 27.36 -14.69
#